data_AF-A0A7K1H7Q4-F1
#
_entry.id   AF-A0A7K1H7Q4-F1
#
_cell.length_a   1.000
_cell.length_b   1.000
_cell.length_c   1.000
_cell.angle_alpha   90.00
_cell.angle_beta   90.00
_cell.angle_gamma   90.00
#
_symmetry.space_group_name_H-M   'P 1'
#
loop_
_entity.id
_entity.type
_entity.pdbx_description
1 polymer ?
#
loop_
_entity_poly.entity_id
_entity_poly.type
_entity_poly.pdbx_seq_one_letter_code
_entity_poly.pdbx_strand_id
1 'polypeptide(L)'
;MTHPGAAQPGTPGWQHHPGAAAPPPQQRPAQPQQQGAPPAPTLGGTGPGHNWAAQRGQGRATVGTAYTSQAAAATASAAVAAPTQAAQSRVAAPATATPARQPAAEVAAAEAAATPVVRPHRRQPRVGGIHVAQLVAWQAGAAAVLAATPHGMPVTVAVAAVAVLVLAPTVVRHRGRWLHQWLAVWWAYRGRSRRLDGGGSDGPWQLLSQLESTVELDQVEIDDQPAVLLTHRGGLSAVLEVDPTEGALLMGAPQALPSPVALLPAADPKTPVVTVQVLIQVTPAPRARAAAVDRAYRELTNGGVPASRQAWVVLHAPRTPDFHADRDLRPALTAAIRRTRRQLRQERATARLLNRDEVLATVAQLTHLTGGAVGTDQPLARETWRHWSVQGVPQSCHRLLDWPSRAWELDPLLRGLPAAAGVVSISVARENDRPGDDDALVEVAFRLIGTDSAALATADRALDQAIREHGGRLQRLDGEHAYGVAATLPLGGFLR
;
A
#
# COMPACT_ATOMS: atom_id res chain seq x y z
N MET A 1 -60.19 -17.00 -11.68
CA MET A 1 -61.21 -17.69 -12.49
C MET A 1 -60.85 -17.50 -13.96
N THR A 2 -60.71 -18.63 -14.66
CA THR A 2 -60.58 -18.90 -16.11
C THR A 2 -61.07 -17.80 -17.07
N HIS A 3 -60.40 -17.43 -18.16
CA HIS A 3 -60.25 -18.17 -19.44
C HIS A 3 -59.34 -17.38 -20.47
N PRO A 4 -59.04 -17.87 -21.72
CA PRO A 4 -57.68 -17.99 -22.27
C PRO A 4 -57.44 -17.30 -23.66
N GLY A 5 -56.25 -17.51 -24.27
CA GLY A 5 -56.15 -17.77 -25.74
C GLY A 5 -55.28 -16.86 -26.65
N ALA A 6 -54.04 -17.31 -26.90
CA ALA A 6 -53.31 -17.50 -28.18
C ALA A 6 -53.09 -16.42 -29.30
N ALA A 7 -51.88 -16.54 -29.90
CA ALA A 7 -51.37 -16.12 -31.23
C ALA A 7 -50.99 -14.63 -31.42
N GLN A 8 -49.91 -14.19 -32.10
CA GLN A 8 -48.88 -14.76 -33.00
C GLN A 8 -47.75 -13.67 -33.15
N PRO A 9 -46.50 -14.01 -33.50
CA PRO A 9 -45.41 -13.04 -33.68
C PRO A 9 -45.26 -12.54 -35.14
N GLY A 10 -44.97 -11.25 -35.31
CA GLY A 10 -44.72 -10.61 -36.60
C GLY A 10 -43.30 -10.05 -36.75
N THR A 11 -42.58 -10.54 -37.75
CA THR A 11 -41.37 -9.94 -38.35
C THR A 11 -41.71 -9.23 -39.66
N PRO A 12 -40.90 -8.21 -40.05
CA PRO A 12 -40.44 -8.03 -41.45
C PRO A 12 -38.89 -8.02 -41.49
N GLY A 13 -38.16 -8.67 -42.42
CA GLY A 13 -38.15 -8.53 -43.91
C GLY A 13 -37.28 -7.30 -44.27
N TRP A 14 -36.19 -7.30 -45.06
CA TRP A 14 -35.79 -7.95 -46.33
C TRP A 14 -34.26 -7.72 -46.54
N GLN A 15 -33.41 -8.70 -46.90
CA GLN A 15 -33.01 -9.24 -48.22
C GLN A 15 -32.23 -8.31 -49.21
N HIS A 16 -31.13 -8.88 -49.75
CA HIS A 16 -30.43 -8.72 -51.06
C HIS A 16 -28.90 -8.69 -50.84
N HIS A 17 -27.98 -9.21 -51.65
CA HIS A 17 -27.81 -10.32 -52.62
C HIS A 17 -26.27 -10.35 -52.92
N PRO A 18 -25.66 -11.43 -53.46
CA PRO A 18 -24.20 -11.60 -53.53
C PRO A 18 -23.60 -11.29 -54.93
N GLY A 19 -22.28 -11.04 -54.95
CA GLY A 19 -21.38 -11.37 -56.07
C GLY A 19 -20.93 -10.23 -56.99
N ALA A 20 -19.65 -9.86 -56.93
CA ALA A 20 -18.91 -9.34 -58.08
C ALA A 20 -17.40 -9.59 -57.90
N ALA A 21 -16.82 -10.29 -58.87
CA ALA A 21 -15.41 -10.67 -58.94
C ALA A 21 -14.52 -9.56 -59.50
N ALA A 22 -13.23 -9.66 -59.20
CA ALA A 22 -12.15 -8.72 -59.50
C ALA A 22 -11.84 -8.52 -61.00
N PRO A 23 -11.30 -7.34 -61.38
CA PRO A 23 -10.57 -7.16 -62.64
C PRO A 23 -9.04 -7.33 -62.49
N PRO A 24 -8.34 -7.73 -63.57
CA PRO A 24 -6.91 -8.08 -63.58
C PRO A 24 -5.96 -6.87 -63.70
N PRO A 25 -4.65 -7.04 -63.39
CA PRO A 25 -3.66 -5.96 -63.45
C PRO A 25 -3.13 -5.73 -64.88
N GLN A 26 -3.06 -4.45 -65.28
CA GLN A 26 -2.39 -3.99 -66.51
C GLN A 26 -0.89 -3.80 -66.27
N GLN A 27 -0.08 -4.22 -67.23
CA GLN A 27 1.38 -4.04 -67.30
C GLN A 27 1.79 -2.99 -68.37
N ARG A 28 2.95 -2.36 -68.11
CA ARG A 28 3.95 -1.70 -69.00
C ARG A 28 3.84 -0.19 -69.31
N PRO A 29 4.95 0.50 -69.69
CA PRO A 29 6.40 0.22 -69.48
C PRO A 29 7.26 1.44 -68.99
N ALA A 30 8.52 1.14 -68.62
CA ALA A 30 9.80 1.90 -68.57
C ALA A 30 9.80 3.41 -68.96
N GLN A 31 10.52 4.37 -68.35
CA GLN A 31 11.94 4.53 -67.93
C GLN A 31 12.09 6.02 -67.41
N PRO A 32 13.24 6.61 -66.97
CA PRO A 32 14.60 6.09 -66.72
C PRO A 32 15.19 6.45 -65.33
N GLN A 33 16.39 5.90 -65.08
CA GLN A 33 17.28 6.15 -63.94
C GLN A 33 17.62 7.64 -63.75
N GLN A 34 17.55 8.13 -62.51
CA GLN A 34 18.40 9.22 -62.03
C GLN A 34 18.96 8.87 -60.66
N GLN A 35 20.29 8.90 -60.59
CA GLN A 35 21.13 8.72 -59.42
C GLN A 35 21.12 10.00 -58.56
N GLY A 36 21.18 9.84 -57.24
CA GLY A 36 21.72 10.85 -56.33
C GLY A 36 20.74 11.43 -55.31
N ALA A 37 20.87 10.95 -54.06
CA ALA A 37 20.74 11.67 -52.77
C ALA A 37 19.98 10.82 -51.72
N PRO A 38 20.55 10.60 -50.51
CA PRO A 38 19.86 9.89 -49.44
C PRO A 38 18.76 10.76 -48.81
N PRO A 39 17.54 10.23 -48.58
CA PRO A 39 16.46 10.99 -47.95
C PRO A 39 16.57 11.00 -46.42
N ALA A 40 16.14 12.13 -45.86
CA ALA A 40 15.90 12.36 -44.45
C ALA A 40 14.88 11.36 -43.86
N PRO A 41 14.99 11.00 -42.57
CA PRO A 41 14.05 10.08 -41.94
C PRO A 41 12.67 10.74 -41.78
N THR A 42 11.67 10.06 -42.33
CA THR A 42 10.24 10.31 -42.18
C THR A 42 9.80 10.11 -40.72
N LEU A 43 9.27 11.17 -40.11
CA LEU A 43 8.46 11.11 -38.88
C LEU A 43 7.10 10.51 -39.23
N GLY A 44 6.93 9.21 -38.95
CA GLY A 44 5.63 8.54 -38.94
C GLY A 44 4.88 8.89 -37.66
N GLY A 45 3.75 9.57 -37.81
CA GLY A 45 2.87 9.96 -36.70
C GLY A 45 2.24 8.76 -35.99
N THR A 46 2.33 8.79 -34.66
CA THR A 46 1.44 8.08 -33.74
C THR A 46 0.81 9.14 -32.83
N GLY A 47 -0.50 9.02 -32.59
CA GLY A 47 -1.34 10.06 -32.00
C GLY A 47 -0.96 10.49 -30.58
N PRO A 48 -1.43 11.67 -30.13
CA PRO A 48 -0.92 12.35 -28.93
C PRO A 48 -1.30 11.72 -27.56
N GLY A 49 -1.81 10.48 -27.51
CA GLY A 49 -2.30 9.86 -26.26
C GLY A 49 -1.26 9.12 -25.42
N HIS A 50 -0.22 8.53 -26.03
CA HIS A 50 0.68 7.60 -25.31
C HIS A 50 1.98 8.24 -24.79
N ASN A 51 2.43 9.34 -25.41
CA ASN A 51 3.69 9.97 -25.02
C ASN A 51 3.57 10.83 -23.75
N TRP A 52 2.37 11.30 -23.40
CA TRP A 52 2.18 12.20 -22.26
C TRP A 52 2.33 11.50 -20.89
N ALA A 53 1.90 10.24 -20.79
CA ALA A 53 2.05 9.44 -19.55
C ALA A 53 3.52 9.03 -19.30
N ALA A 54 4.26 8.65 -20.36
CA ALA A 54 5.69 8.32 -20.28
C ALA A 54 6.55 9.54 -19.91
N GLN A 55 6.20 10.73 -20.42
CA GLN A 55 6.98 11.95 -20.22
C GLN A 55 6.82 12.55 -18.81
N ARG A 56 5.67 12.34 -18.12
CA ARG A 56 5.52 12.72 -16.70
C ARG A 56 6.20 11.74 -15.73
N GLY A 57 6.31 10.47 -16.09
CA GLY A 57 7.08 9.48 -15.32
C GLY A 57 8.59 9.73 -15.38
N GLN A 58 9.12 10.14 -16.52
CA GLN A 58 10.55 10.45 -16.70
C GLN A 58 10.93 11.86 -16.21
N GLY A 59 10.05 12.86 -16.37
CA GLY A 59 10.34 14.26 -16.05
C GLY A 59 10.55 14.60 -14.58
N ARG A 60 10.22 13.70 -13.64
CA ARG A 60 10.50 13.88 -12.20
C ARG A 60 11.83 13.26 -11.72
N ALA A 61 12.53 12.49 -12.56
CA ALA A 61 13.74 11.76 -12.17
C ALA A 61 15.05 12.26 -12.84
N THR A 62 15.00 13.24 -13.75
CA THR A 62 16.17 13.59 -14.60
C THR A 62 16.49 15.08 -14.71
N VAL A 63 16.26 15.89 -13.67
CA VAL A 63 16.92 17.21 -13.60
C VAL A 63 18.28 17.05 -12.91
N GLY A 64 19.19 16.37 -13.60
CA GLY A 64 20.63 16.37 -13.31
C GLY A 64 21.32 17.22 -14.34
N THR A 65 21.37 18.54 -14.11
CA THR A 65 22.17 19.46 -14.92
C THR A 65 23.64 19.08 -14.77
N ALA A 66 24.21 18.51 -15.82
CA ALA A 66 25.64 18.33 -15.94
C ALA A 66 26.31 19.70 -16.04
N TYR A 67 27.03 20.11 -14.98
CA TYR A 67 27.99 21.20 -15.06
C TYR A 67 29.38 20.62 -14.81
N THR A 68 30.12 20.40 -15.89
CA THR A 68 31.56 20.19 -15.85
C THR A 68 32.22 21.55 -15.70
N SER A 69 32.96 21.76 -14.61
CA SER A 69 34.05 22.74 -14.62
C SER A 69 35.17 22.26 -13.71
N GLN A 70 36.34 22.03 -14.34
CA GLN A 70 37.64 22.08 -13.70
C GLN A 70 37.90 23.53 -13.29
N ALA A 71 38.39 23.75 -12.07
CA ALA A 71 39.67 24.43 -11.80
C ALA A 71 39.79 24.95 -10.36
N ALA A 72 41.02 24.77 -9.86
CA ALA A 72 41.81 25.70 -9.05
C ALA A 72 41.48 25.93 -7.56
N ALA A 73 42.53 25.68 -6.79
CA ALA A 73 42.78 26.06 -5.42
C ALA A 73 42.58 27.56 -5.14
N ALA A 74 42.07 27.87 -3.94
CA ALA A 74 42.56 28.99 -3.13
C ALA A 74 42.07 28.87 -1.69
N THR A 75 43.05 28.89 -0.79
CA THR A 75 43.01 29.07 0.66
C THR A 75 42.35 30.40 1.05
N ALA A 76 41.55 30.45 2.12
CA ALA A 76 41.50 31.60 3.05
C ALA A 76 40.62 31.32 4.28
N SER A 77 41.24 31.39 5.46
CA SER A 77 40.63 31.60 6.78
C SER A 77 39.99 32.98 6.90
N ALA A 78 38.86 33.08 7.60
CA ALA A 78 38.46 34.23 8.43
C ALA A 78 37.30 33.78 9.33
N ALA A 79 37.54 33.52 10.63
CA ALA A 79 37.59 34.49 11.73
C ALA A 79 36.19 34.93 12.20
N VAL A 80 35.83 34.38 13.36
CA VAL A 80 34.64 34.61 14.18
C VAL A 80 34.68 36.01 14.79
N ALA A 81 33.55 36.73 14.77
CA ALA A 81 33.32 37.85 15.66
C ALA A 81 31.85 37.87 16.12
N ALA A 82 31.65 37.58 17.40
CA ALA A 82 30.42 37.85 18.14
C ALA A 82 30.36 39.34 18.51
N PRO A 83 29.16 39.83 18.90
CA PRO A 83 29.13 40.62 20.12
C PRO A 83 28.02 40.22 21.10
N THR A 84 28.35 40.52 22.35
CA THR A 84 27.72 40.18 23.61
C THR A 84 26.87 41.36 24.11
N GLN A 85 25.67 41.04 24.64
CA GLN A 85 25.00 41.60 25.83
C GLN A 85 24.52 43.07 25.97
N ALA A 86 23.44 43.13 26.79
CA ALA A 86 23.00 44.17 27.73
C ALA A 86 22.11 45.29 27.17
N ALA A 87 21.05 45.78 27.84
CA ALA A 87 20.40 45.47 29.12
C ALA A 87 19.12 46.34 29.24
N GLN A 88 18.07 45.81 29.92
CA GLN A 88 17.24 46.48 30.97
C GLN A 88 16.46 47.78 30.62
N SER A 89 15.29 48.16 31.16
CA SER A 89 14.29 47.69 32.13
C SER A 89 13.15 48.75 32.12
N ARG A 90 11.88 48.40 32.38
CA ARG A 90 10.87 49.21 33.15
C ARG A 90 9.51 48.50 33.15
N VAL A 91 9.05 47.95 34.28
CA VAL A 91 8.24 48.56 35.36
C VAL A 91 6.79 48.86 34.95
N ALA A 92 5.83 48.10 35.50
CA ALA A 92 4.71 48.59 36.33
C ALA A 92 3.50 47.62 36.32
N ALA A 93 3.13 47.15 37.50
CA ALA A 93 1.78 46.71 37.91
C ALA A 93 1.48 47.48 39.23
N PRO A 94 0.27 47.51 39.82
CA PRO A 94 -0.90 46.65 39.57
C PRO A 94 -2.27 47.37 39.61
N ALA A 95 -3.36 46.68 39.24
CA ALA A 95 -4.69 46.97 39.80
C ALA A 95 -5.59 45.73 39.77
N THR A 96 -6.27 45.56 40.90
CA THR A 96 -7.16 44.51 41.39
C THR A 96 -8.45 44.34 40.57
N ALA A 97 -8.84 43.09 40.28
CA ALA A 97 -10.24 42.72 40.09
C ALA A 97 -10.45 41.22 40.39
N THR A 98 -11.28 40.97 41.41
CA THR A 98 -11.84 39.67 41.78
C THR A 98 -12.63 39.05 40.63
N PRO A 99 -12.45 37.76 40.26
CA PRO A 99 -13.43 37.08 39.43
C PRO A 99 -14.44 36.33 40.28
N ALA A 100 -15.70 36.62 39.99
CA ALA A 100 -16.86 35.88 40.42
C ALA A 100 -16.76 34.41 39.98
N ARG A 101 -17.17 33.52 40.89
CA ARG A 101 -17.26 32.08 40.70
C ARG A 101 -18.54 31.76 39.92
N GLN A 102 -18.41 31.33 38.67
CA GLN A 102 -19.49 30.73 37.89
C GLN A 102 -18.97 29.52 37.07
N PRO A 103 -19.86 28.57 36.72
CA PRO A 103 -19.54 27.14 36.62
C PRO A 103 -18.98 26.78 35.23
N ALA A 104 -17.69 27.00 35.03
CA ALA A 104 -16.99 26.56 33.82
C ALA A 104 -16.43 25.12 33.93
N ALA A 105 -16.49 24.50 35.12
CA ALA A 105 -15.88 23.19 35.37
C ALA A 105 -16.74 22.00 34.89
N GLU A 106 -18.02 22.21 34.56
CA GLU A 106 -18.94 21.12 34.18
C GLU A 106 -19.12 20.98 32.66
N VAL A 107 -18.79 22.03 31.88
CA VAL A 107 -18.77 21.95 30.41
C VAL A 107 -17.40 21.48 29.90
N ALA A 108 -16.31 21.78 30.63
CA ALA A 108 -14.96 21.31 30.28
C ALA A 108 -14.73 19.81 30.53
N ALA A 109 -15.62 19.15 31.30
CA ALA A 109 -15.60 17.70 31.49
C ALA A 109 -16.47 16.93 30.46
N ALA A 110 -17.36 17.64 29.76
CA ALA A 110 -18.22 17.07 28.70
C ALA A 110 -17.58 17.14 27.30
N GLU A 111 -16.45 17.84 27.17
CA GLU A 111 -15.69 17.98 25.91
C GLU A 111 -14.32 17.29 25.98
N ALA A 112 -14.22 16.24 26.82
CA ALA A 112 -13.23 15.19 26.61
C ALA A 112 -13.68 14.35 25.42
N ALA A 113 -13.43 14.87 24.22
CA ALA A 113 -13.65 14.19 22.95
C ALA A 113 -13.11 12.75 23.07
N ALA A 114 -14.04 11.80 23.04
CA ALA A 114 -13.75 10.38 23.10
C ALA A 114 -12.71 10.07 22.02
N THR A 115 -11.47 9.81 22.44
CA THR A 115 -10.43 9.32 21.55
C THR A 115 -10.95 8.01 20.95
N PRO A 116 -11.07 7.89 19.62
CA PRO A 116 -11.60 6.68 19.00
C PRO A 116 -10.75 5.49 19.47
N VAL A 117 -11.41 4.49 20.06
CA VAL A 117 -10.76 3.27 20.57
C VAL A 117 -10.42 2.41 19.35
N VAL A 118 -9.26 2.69 18.76
CA VAL A 118 -8.75 1.92 17.63
C VAL A 118 -8.22 0.59 18.14
N ARG A 119 -8.98 -0.48 17.93
CA ARG A 119 -8.54 -1.84 18.26
C ARG A 119 -7.77 -2.42 17.07
N PRO A 120 -6.51 -2.88 17.25
CA PRO A 120 -5.80 -3.56 16.17
C PRO A 120 -6.54 -4.85 15.80
N HIS A 121 -6.61 -5.14 14.50
CA HIS A 121 -7.36 -6.28 13.98
C HIS A 121 -6.95 -7.62 14.60
N ARG A 122 -7.80 -8.11 15.51
CA ARG A 122 -7.80 -9.49 15.96
C ARG A 122 -8.72 -10.29 15.06
N ARG A 123 -8.14 -11.14 14.21
CA ARG A 123 -8.86 -12.33 13.73
C ARG A 123 -8.65 -13.51 14.67
N GLN A 124 -9.80 -14.12 14.94
CA GLN A 124 -10.15 -15.35 15.65
C GLN A 124 -10.60 -15.20 17.12
N PRO A 125 -11.76 -15.82 17.48
CA PRO A 125 -12.24 -15.88 18.84
C PRO A 125 -11.21 -16.64 19.69
N ARG A 126 -10.63 -15.94 20.65
CA ARG A 126 -9.67 -16.47 21.61
C ARG A 126 -10.30 -16.37 22.98
N VAL A 127 -10.58 -17.50 23.62
CA VAL A 127 -10.79 -17.53 25.06
C VAL A 127 -9.40 -17.61 25.70
N GLY A 128 -8.93 -16.53 26.32
CA GLY A 128 -7.66 -16.54 27.08
C GLY A 128 -6.38 -16.76 26.26
N GLY A 129 -6.41 -16.66 24.92
CA GLY A 129 -5.21 -16.79 24.08
C GLY A 129 -4.80 -18.22 23.70
N ILE A 130 -5.61 -19.23 24.06
CA ILE A 130 -5.41 -20.65 23.72
C ILE A 130 -6.57 -21.11 22.82
N HIS A 131 -6.28 -21.80 21.72
CA HIS A 131 -7.31 -22.37 20.86
C HIS A 131 -7.97 -23.58 21.52
N VAL A 132 -9.29 -23.76 21.37
CA VAL A 132 -10.00 -24.97 21.85
C VAL A 132 -9.35 -26.25 21.31
N ALA A 133 -8.91 -26.23 20.05
CA ALA A 133 -8.16 -27.34 19.44
C ALA A 133 -6.84 -27.65 20.16
N GLN A 134 -6.16 -26.64 20.71
CA GLN A 134 -4.96 -26.84 21.53
C GLN A 134 -5.35 -27.51 22.85
N LEU A 135 -6.41 -27.06 23.53
CA LEU A 135 -6.88 -27.71 24.76
C LEU A 135 -7.22 -29.19 24.54
N VAL A 136 -7.95 -29.48 23.45
CA VAL A 136 -8.32 -30.86 23.06
C VAL A 136 -7.08 -31.69 22.73
N ALA A 137 -6.10 -31.14 22.02
CA ALA A 137 -4.85 -31.84 21.72
C ALA A 137 -4.07 -32.21 23.00
N TRP A 138 -4.06 -31.32 24.00
CA TRP A 138 -3.43 -31.57 25.29
C TRP A 138 -4.13 -32.70 26.06
N GLN A 139 -5.47 -32.70 26.07
CA GLN A 139 -6.27 -33.76 26.69
C GLN A 139 -6.05 -35.11 25.99
N ALA A 140 -6.02 -35.13 24.65
CA ALA A 140 -5.75 -36.34 23.88
C ALA A 140 -4.34 -36.88 24.12
N GLY A 141 -3.32 -36.01 24.20
CA GLY A 141 -1.96 -36.40 24.53
C GLY A 141 -1.85 -37.01 25.94
N ALA A 142 -2.50 -36.41 26.93
CA ALA A 142 -2.55 -36.96 28.29
C ALA A 142 -3.25 -38.33 28.32
N ALA A 143 -4.38 -38.47 27.62
CA ALA A 143 -5.11 -39.73 27.50
C ALA A 143 -4.25 -40.83 26.83
N ALA A 144 -3.50 -40.49 25.78
CA ALA A 144 -2.62 -41.43 25.10
C ALA A 144 -1.48 -41.94 26.01
N VAL A 145 -0.87 -41.05 26.81
CA VAL A 145 0.16 -41.45 27.78
C VAL A 145 -0.42 -42.34 28.88
N LEU A 146 -1.61 -42.01 29.40
CA LEU A 146 -2.31 -42.84 30.37
C LEU A 146 -2.66 -44.22 29.80
N ALA A 147 -3.14 -44.30 28.56
CA ALA A 147 -3.44 -45.56 27.89
C ALA A 147 -2.19 -46.43 27.62
N ALA A 148 -1.00 -45.83 27.56
CA ALA A 148 0.26 -46.54 27.37
C ALA A 148 0.82 -47.17 28.67
N THR A 149 0.42 -46.66 29.85
CA THR A 149 0.92 -47.16 31.15
C THR A 149 0.80 -48.68 31.37
N PRO A 150 -0.29 -49.38 31.00
CA PRO A 150 -0.39 -50.84 31.16
C PRO A 150 0.54 -51.64 30.23
N HIS A 151 1.12 -51.02 29.18
CA HIS A 151 1.94 -51.70 28.17
C HIS A 151 3.45 -51.65 28.50
N GLY A 152 3.82 -51.15 29.68
CA GLY A 152 5.19 -51.12 30.18
C GLY A 152 5.91 -49.77 29.99
N MET A 153 7.02 -49.62 30.72
CA MET A 153 7.85 -48.40 30.72
C MET A 153 8.35 -47.95 29.33
N PRO A 154 8.92 -48.82 28.46
CA PRO A 154 9.48 -48.34 27.20
C PRO A 154 8.42 -47.77 26.26
N VAL A 155 7.23 -48.39 26.21
CA VAL A 155 6.10 -47.91 25.41
C VAL A 155 5.58 -46.58 25.95
N THR A 156 5.45 -46.46 27.27
CA THR A 156 5.03 -45.21 27.93
C THR A 156 6.00 -44.07 27.65
N VAL A 157 7.31 -44.31 27.74
CA VAL A 157 8.35 -43.31 27.45
C VAL A 157 8.30 -42.89 25.97
N ALA A 158 8.13 -43.84 25.05
CA ALA A 158 8.01 -43.52 23.62
C ALA A 158 6.77 -42.66 23.32
N VAL A 159 5.60 -43.03 23.85
CA VAL A 159 4.35 -42.27 23.67
C VAL A 159 4.45 -40.88 24.32
N ALA A 160 5.03 -40.79 25.52
CA ALA A 160 5.28 -39.51 26.18
C ALA A 160 6.22 -38.61 25.37
N ALA A 161 7.30 -39.18 24.81
CA ALA A 161 8.22 -38.43 23.95
C ALA A 161 7.53 -37.91 22.69
N VAL A 162 6.71 -38.72 22.04
CA VAL A 162 5.91 -38.31 20.87
C VAL A 162 4.88 -37.24 21.26
N ALA A 163 4.18 -37.40 22.38
CA ALA A 163 3.22 -36.41 22.86
C ALA A 163 3.91 -35.07 23.15
N VAL A 164 5.05 -35.06 23.83
CA VAL A 164 5.85 -33.85 24.07
C VAL A 164 6.29 -33.23 22.75
N LEU A 165 6.78 -34.01 21.79
CA LEU A 165 7.21 -33.52 20.48
C LEU A 165 6.07 -32.86 19.69
N VAL A 166 4.86 -33.44 19.74
CA VAL A 166 3.67 -32.92 19.05
C VAL A 166 3.06 -31.71 19.77
N LEU A 167 3.12 -31.68 21.10
CA LEU A 167 2.55 -30.60 21.91
C LEU A 167 3.51 -29.43 22.10
N ALA A 168 4.83 -29.63 22.04
CA ALA A 168 5.82 -28.55 22.18
C ALA A 168 5.57 -27.36 21.23
N PRO A 169 5.21 -27.56 19.93
CA PRO A 169 4.87 -26.46 19.03
C PRO A 169 3.66 -25.62 19.44
N THR A 170 2.84 -26.12 20.36
CA THR A 170 1.66 -25.40 20.87
C THR A 170 2.01 -24.47 22.04
N VAL A 171 3.14 -24.67 22.73
CA VAL A 171 3.60 -23.81 23.85
C VAL A 171 4.67 -22.83 23.43
N VAL A 172 5.52 -23.22 22.48
CA VAL A 172 6.67 -22.40 22.10
C VAL A 172 6.22 -21.23 21.24
N ARG A 173 6.39 -20.01 21.77
CA ARG A 173 6.16 -18.76 21.06
C ARG A 173 7.48 -18.19 20.56
N HIS A 174 7.60 -18.02 19.26
CA HIS A 174 8.79 -17.44 18.62
C HIS A 174 8.37 -16.24 17.76
N ARG A 175 8.96 -15.06 18.03
CA ARG A 175 8.68 -13.80 17.30
C ARG A 175 7.19 -13.44 17.19
N GLY A 176 6.46 -13.59 18.30
CA GLY A 176 5.05 -13.21 18.38
C GLY A 176 4.06 -14.25 17.85
N ARG A 177 4.50 -15.30 17.15
CA ARG A 177 3.68 -16.44 16.67
C ARG A 177 4.01 -17.73 17.43
N TRP A 178 3.03 -18.61 17.54
CA TRP A 178 3.26 -19.97 18.06
C TRP A 178 3.93 -20.84 16.99
N LEU A 179 4.71 -21.85 17.37
CA LEU A 179 5.45 -22.67 16.41
C LEU A 179 4.52 -23.43 15.44
N HIS A 180 3.32 -23.83 15.86
CA HIS A 180 2.32 -24.40 14.93
C HIS A 180 1.87 -23.40 13.85
N GLN A 181 1.81 -22.09 14.17
CA GLN A 181 1.53 -21.05 13.18
C GLN A 181 2.69 -20.91 12.21
N TRP A 182 3.93 -20.96 12.69
CA TRP A 182 5.11 -20.99 11.83
C TRP A 182 5.13 -22.20 10.90
N LEU A 183 4.69 -23.37 11.37
CA LEU A 183 4.56 -24.55 10.54
C LEU A 183 3.54 -24.34 9.42
N ALA A 184 2.36 -23.78 9.73
CA ALA A 184 1.35 -23.43 8.73
C ALA A 184 1.89 -22.43 7.69
N VAL A 185 2.59 -21.37 8.14
CA VAL A 185 3.25 -20.40 7.25
C VAL A 185 4.30 -21.09 6.37
N TRP A 186 5.10 -21.98 6.95
CA TRP A 186 6.12 -22.71 6.22
C TRP A 186 5.54 -23.62 5.14
N TRP A 187 4.46 -24.35 5.45
CA TRP A 187 3.75 -25.16 4.45
C TRP A 187 3.15 -24.30 3.34
N ALA A 188 2.47 -23.21 3.70
CA ALA A 188 1.91 -22.27 2.72
C ALA A 188 2.99 -21.65 1.82
N TYR A 189 4.11 -21.23 2.40
CA TYR A 189 5.27 -20.72 1.68
C TYR A 189 5.92 -21.76 0.75
N ARG A 190 5.90 -23.05 1.13
CA ARG A 190 6.39 -24.14 0.29
C ARG A 190 5.45 -24.51 -0.85
N GLY A 191 4.15 -24.40 -0.63
CA GLY A 191 3.13 -24.78 -1.61
C GLY A 191 2.88 -23.78 -2.73
N ARG A 192 3.32 -22.52 -2.58
CA ARG A 192 3.07 -21.47 -3.59
C ARG A 192 4.25 -21.23 -4.53
N SER A 193 3.95 -20.67 -5.70
CA SER A 193 4.98 -20.15 -6.60
C SER A 193 5.65 -18.93 -5.95
N ARG A 194 6.99 -18.92 -5.96
CA ARG A 194 7.83 -17.89 -5.33
C ARG A 194 8.67 -17.12 -6.34
N ARG A 195 8.54 -17.42 -7.63
CA ARG A 195 9.34 -16.80 -8.68
C ARG A 195 8.40 -16.48 -9.84
N LEU A 196 8.52 -15.25 -10.33
CA LEU A 196 7.92 -14.80 -11.57
C LEU A 196 9.05 -14.40 -12.48
N ASP A 197 9.22 -15.16 -13.55
CA ASP A 197 10.12 -14.77 -14.63
C ASP A 197 9.43 -13.69 -15.46
N GLY A 198 10.14 -12.58 -15.67
CA GLY A 198 9.63 -11.43 -16.40
C GLY A 198 9.93 -11.52 -17.87
N GLY A 199 8.97 -11.13 -18.69
CA GLY A 199 9.19 -10.87 -20.11
C GLY A 199 8.19 -9.83 -20.62
N GLY A 200 8.69 -8.77 -21.23
CA GLY A 200 7.86 -7.78 -21.96
C GLY A 200 7.55 -6.47 -21.21
N SER A 201 6.76 -5.63 -21.87
CA SER A 201 6.35 -4.28 -21.42
C SER A 201 5.35 -4.28 -20.25
N ASP A 202 4.69 -5.42 -19.99
CA ASP A 202 3.55 -5.53 -19.07
C ASP A 202 3.94 -5.99 -17.66
N GLY A 203 5.18 -5.75 -17.25
CA GLY A 203 5.71 -6.16 -15.93
C GLY A 203 4.82 -5.78 -14.73
N PRO A 204 4.26 -4.56 -14.63
CA PRO A 204 3.39 -4.19 -13.51
C PRO A 204 2.12 -5.03 -13.44
N TRP A 205 1.54 -5.37 -14.59
CA TRP A 205 0.35 -6.22 -14.69
C TRP A 205 0.66 -7.68 -14.34
N GLN A 206 1.79 -8.21 -14.82
CA GLN A 206 2.25 -9.56 -14.48
C GLN A 206 2.49 -9.70 -12.96
N LEU A 207 3.05 -8.67 -12.33
CA LEU A 207 3.28 -8.64 -10.89
C LEU A 207 1.95 -8.56 -10.11
N LEU A 208 1.01 -7.70 -10.56
CA LEU A 208 -0.30 -7.57 -9.93
C LEU A 208 -1.10 -8.88 -10.01
N SER A 209 -1.13 -9.51 -11.18
CA SER A 209 -1.83 -10.80 -11.39
C SER A 209 -1.17 -11.96 -10.65
N GLN A 210 0.14 -11.93 -10.40
CA GLN A 210 0.78 -12.92 -9.54
C GLN A 210 0.34 -12.78 -8.07
N LEU A 211 0.24 -11.54 -7.58
CA LEU A 211 -0.11 -11.26 -6.18
C LEU A 211 -1.60 -11.48 -5.91
N GLU A 212 -2.45 -11.21 -6.90
CA GLU A 212 -3.89 -11.45 -6.86
C GLU A 212 -4.35 -12.05 -8.19
N SER A 213 -4.44 -13.38 -8.25
CA SER A 213 -4.70 -14.14 -9.49
C SER A 213 -6.04 -13.87 -10.16
N THR A 214 -6.98 -13.26 -9.44
CA THR A 214 -8.34 -12.95 -9.94
C THR A 214 -8.50 -11.46 -10.23
N VAL A 215 -7.41 -10.69 -10.27
CA VAL A 215 -7.47 -9.26 -10.56
C VAL A 215 -7.85 -9.01 -12.02
N GLU A 216 -8.84 -8.15 -12.22
CA GLU A 216 -9.29 -7.63 -13.51
C GLU A 216 -9.41 -6.11 -13.40
N LEU A 217 -9.10 -5.42 -14.49
CA LEU A 217 -9.13 -3.96 -14.58
C LEU A 217 -10.26 -3.55 -15.52
N ASP A 218 -11.41 -3.20 -14.96
CA ASP A 218 -12.60 -2.78 -15.71
C ASP A 218 -12.58 -1.25 -15.86
N GLN A 219 -12.59 -0.74 -17.10
CA GLN A 219 -12.63 0.69 -17.34
C GLN A 219 -14.07 1.18 -17.23
N VAL A 220 -14.30 2.14 -16.33
CA VAL A 220 -15.63 2.68 -16.05
C VAL A 220 -15.53 4.20 -16.01
N GLU A 221 -16.54 4.86 -16.53
CA GLU A 221 -16.67 6.32 -16.41
C GLU A 221 -17.45 6.66 -15.14
N ILE A 222 -16.83 7.42 -14.24
CA ILE A 222 -17.44 7.87 -12.99
C ILE A 222 -17.40 9.39 -12.94
N ASP A 223 -18.57 10.02 -12.99
CA ASP A 223 -18.71 11.48 -13.05
C ASP A 223 -17.93 12.11 -14.23
N ASP A 224 -18.09 11.54 -15.45
CA ASP A 224 -17.41 11.95 -16.70
C ASP A 224 -15.88 11.97 -16.60
N GLN A 225 -15.32 11.10 -15.76
CA GLN A 225 -13.89 10.86 -15.64
C GLN A 225 -13.58 9.38 -15.87
N PRO A 226 -12.59 9.05 -16.72
CA PRO A 226 -12.16 7.68 -16.89
C PRO A 226 -11.54 7.17 -15.59
N ALA A 227 -12.15 6.15 -15.00
CA ALA A 227 -11.67 5.46 -13.83
C ALA A 227 -11.47 3.99 -14.15
N VAL A 228 -10.62 3.32 -13.39
CA VAL A 228 -10.51 1.87 -13.43
C VAL A 228 -11.00 1.28 -12.12
N LEU A 229 -11.82 0.24 -12.25
CA LEU A 229 -12.29 -0.57 -11.15
C LEU A 229 -11.49 -1.87 -11.12
N LEU A 230 -10.87 -2.14 -9.97
CA LEU A 230 -10.16 -3.39 -9.74
C LEU A 230 -11.15 -4.41 -9.19
N THR A 231 -11.48 -5.39 -10.01
CA THR A 231 -12.26 -6.56 -9.59
C THR A 231 -11.29 -7.65 -9.17
N HIS A 232 -11.42 -8.18 -7.97
CA HIS A 232 -10.53 -9.26 -7.49
C HIS A 232 -11.30 -10.17 -6.53
N ARG A 233 -10.73 -11.29 -6.06
CA ARG A 233 -11.47 -12.24 -5.19
C ARG A 233 -12.01 -11.57 -3.91
N GLY A 234 -11.34 -10.52 -3.45
CA GLY A 234 -11.71 -9.79 -2.24
C GLY A 234 -12.92 -8.88 -2.36
N GLY A 235 -13.22 -8.35 -3.55
CA GLY A 235 -14.22 -7.31 -3.72
C GLY A 235 -14.02 -6.50 -5.00
N LEU A 236 -14.54 -5.29 -4.96
CA LEU A 236 -14.32 -4.23 -5.94
C LEU A 236 -13.55 -3.09 -5.29
N SER A 237 -12.49 -2.63 -5.93
CA SER A 237 -11.63 -1.54 -5.43
C SER A 237 -11.47 -0.41 -6.44
N ALA A 238 -11.51 0.84 -5.97
CA ALA A 238 -11.23 2.04 -6.77
C ALA A 238 -10.09 2.83 -6.14
N VAL A 239 -9.23 3.43 -6.98
CA VAL A 239 -8.00 4.10 -6.55
C VAL A 239 -8.09 5.59 -6.86
N LEU A 240 -7.82 6.40 -5.84
CA LEU A 240 -7.69 7.85 -5.95
C LEU A 240 -6.26 8.25 -5.61
N GLU A 241 -5.59 8.97 -6.49
CA GLU A 241 -4.33 9.65 -6.16
C GLU A 241 -4.63 11.01 -5.55
N VAL A 242 -3.99 11.32 -4.43
CA VAL A 242 -4.05 12.63 -3.79
C VAL A 242 -2.91 13.47 -4.36
N ASP A 243 -3.24 14.59 -5.00
CA ASP A 243 -2.24 15.42 -5.67
C ASP A 243 -1.36 16.13 -4.63
N PRO A 244 -0.03 15.94 -4.65
CA PRO A 244 0.88 16.64 -3.74
C PRO A 244 0.99 18.15 -4.03
N THR A 245 0.52 18.62 -5.19
CA THR A 245 0.98 19.88 -5.79
C THR A 245 0.27 21.14 -5.26
N GLU A 246 -0.93 21.04 -4.68
CA GLU A 246 -1.63 22.23 -4.17
C GLU A 246 -1.13 22.74 -2.80
N GLY A 247 -0.24 21.99 -2.12
CA GLY A 247 0.37 22.40 -0.84
C GLY A 247 1.90 22.54 -0.84
N ALA A 248 2.59 22.10 -1.90
CA ALA A 248 4.03 21.83 -1.85
C ALA A 248 4.90 22.72 -2.76
N LEU A 249 4.37 23.77 -3.39
CA LEU A 249 5.18 24.61 -4.28
C LEU A 249 6.30 25.38 -3.56
N LEU A 250 6.33 25.44 -2.22
CA LEU A 250 7.40 26.10 -1.46
C LEU A 250 7.56 25.45 -0.08
N MET A 251 8.58 24.58 0.12
CA MET A 251 9.07 24.20 1.47
C MET A 251 7.97 23.88 2.53
N GLY A 252 6.83 23.36 2.09
CA GLY A 252 5.62 23.25 2.91
C GLY A 252 5.58 21.95 3.69
N ALA A 253 5.04 21.99 4.91
CA ALA A 253 4.74 20.80 5.70
C ALA A 253 3.95 19.77 4.85
N PRO A 254 4.11 18.46 5.12
CA PRO A 254 3.34 17.43 4.42
C PRO A 254 1.85 17.76 4.44
N GLN A 255 1.18 17.64 3.30
CA GLN A 255 -0.26 17.85 3.22
C GLN A 255 -0.94 16.90 4.21
N ALA A 256 -1.69 17.49 5.15
CA ALA A 256 -2.46 16.73 6.12
C ALA A 256 -3.54 15.93 5.36
N LEU A 257 -3.48 14.61 5.46
CA LEU A 257 -4.56 13.74 4.98
C LEU A 257 -5.60 13.60 6.09
N PRO A 258 -6.90 13.49 5.75
CA PRO A 258 -7.92 13.13 6.72
C PRO A 258 -7.56 11.84 7.44
N SER A 259 -8.03 11.71 8.67
CA SER A 259 -8.01 10.43 9.36
C SER A 259 -8.71 9.37 8.48
N PRO A 260 -8.09 8.21 8.22
CA PRO A 260 -8.70 7.15 7.41
C PRO A 260 -10.07 6.69 7.94
N VAL A 261 -10.30 6.80 9.26
CA VAL A 261 -11.60 6.51 9.89
C VAL A 261 -12.67 7.52 9.47
N ALA A 262 -12.31 8.80 9.32
CA ALA A 262 -13.24 9.85 8.91
C ALA A 262 -13.73 9.68 7.47
N LEU A 263 -12.98 8.95 6.63
CA LEU A 263 -13.33 8.63 5.25
C LEU A 263 -14.33 7.47 5.14
N LEU A 264 -14.58 6.72 6.23
CA LEU A 264 -15.54 5.63 6.20
C LEU A 264 -16.96 6.15 5.94
N PRO A 265 -17.74 5.49 5.07
CA PRO A 265 -19.18 5.71 5.00
C PRO A 265 -19.88 5.39 6.33
N ALA A 266 -21.08 5.94 6.51
CA ALA A 266 -21.92 5.59 7.65
C ALA A 266 -22.32 4.12 7.58
N ALA A 267 -22.50 3.48 8.75
CA ALA A 267 -23.00 2.12 8.81
C ALA A 267 -24.45 2.07 8.33
N ASP A 268 -24.74 1.27 7.31
CA ASP A 268 -26.10 0.91 6.94
C ASP A 268 -26.15 -0.60 6.64
N PRO A 269 -26.90 -1.39 7.44
CA PRO A 269 -26.99 -2.84 7.25
C PRO A 269 -27.61 -3.24 5.90
N LYS A 270 -28.29 -2.32 5.20
CA LYS A 270 -28.88 -2.56 3.88
C LYS A 270 -27.91 -2.32 2.73
N THR A 271 -26.71 -1.82 3.02
CA THR A 271 -25.70 -1.52 2.00
C THR A 271 -24.42 -2.31 2.24
N PRO A 272 -23.69 -2.68 1.17
CA PRO A 272 -22.37 -3.25 1.30
C PRO A 272 -21.45 -2.35 2.14
N VAL A 273 -20.70 -2.98 3.06
CA VAL A 273 -19.65 -2.29 3.81
C VAL A 273 -18.58 -1.81 2.85
N VAL A 274 -18.04 -0.61 3.08
CA VAL A 274 -16.88 -0.09 2.36
C VAL A 274 -15.73 0.10 3.33
N THR A 275 -14.56 -0.36 2.91
CA THR A 275 -13.29 -0.24 3.59
C THR A 275 -12.44 0.81 2.91
N VAL A 276 -11.61 1.51 3.67
CA VAL A 276 -10.72 2.56 3.18
C VAL A 276 -9.29 2.15 3.45
N GLN A 277 -8.46 2.13 2.43
CA GLN A 277 -7.02 1.91 2.54
C GLN A 277 -6.28 3.18 2.10
N VAL A 278 -5.47 3.75 2.98
CA VAL A 278 -4.58 4.87 2.66
C VAL A 278 -3.17 4.34 2.47
N LEU A 279 -2.62 4.57 1.28
CA LEU A 279 -1.25 4.23 0.92
C LEU A 279 -0.41 5.50 0.91
N ILE A 280 0.73 5.48 1.60
CA ILE A 280 1.69 6.58 1.59
C ILE A 280 3.04 6.01 1.21
N GLN A 281 3.64 6.54 0.14
CA GLN A 281 5.02 6.24 -0.23
C GLN A 281 5.88 7.46 0.06
N VAL A 282 6.97 7.23 0.78
CA VAL A 282 8.02 8.20 1.01
C VAL A 282 9.29 7.68 0.37
N THR A 283 9.80 8.44 -0.61
CA THR A 283 11.09 8.18 -1.25
C THR A 283 12.02 9.30 -0.81
N PRO A 284 13.01 9.04 0.06
CA PRO A 284 14.02 10.05 0.39
C PRO A 284 14.70 10.52 -0.89
N ALA A 285 15.05 11.81 -0.96
CA ALA A 285 15.81 12.33 -2.07
C ALA A 285 17.07 11.46 -2.25
N PRO A 286 17.50 11.22 -3.50
CA PRO A 286 18.67 10.40 -3.76
C PRO A 286 19.82 10.91 -2.90
N ARG A 287 20.25 10.10 -1.93
CA ARG A 287 21.49 10.32 -1.22
C ARG A 287 22.57 10.08 -2.27
N ALA A 288 22.88 11.11 -3.05
CA ALA A 288 23.98 11.07 -3.98
C ALA A 288 25.16 10.46 -3.24
N ARG A 289 25.86 9.55 -3.92
CA ARG A 289 26.82 8.54 -3.43
C ARG A 289 27.93 9.02 -2.46
N ALA A 290 27.92 10.28 -2.06
CA ALA A 290 28.77 10.90 -1.06
C ALA A 290 27.98 11.24 0.21
N ALA A 291 28.37 10.64 1.33
CA ALA A 291 27.89 11.01 2.67
C ALA A 291 28.02 12.52 2.99
N ALA A 292 28.93 13.21 2.27
CA ALA A 292 29.10 14.66 2.34
C ALA A 292 27.86 15.44 1.84
N VAL A 293 27.17 14.97 0.80
CA VAL A 293 25.97 15.65 0.26
C VAL A 293 24.80 15.49 1.23
N ASP A 294 24.62 14.30 1.81
CA ASP A 294 23.59 14.05 2.84
C ASP A 294 23.85 14.90 4.10
N ARG A 295 25.11 15.00 4.54
CA ARG A 295 25.49 15.87 5.67
C ARG A 295 25.25 17.34 5.34
N ALA A 296 25.66 17.81 4.16
CA ALA A 296 25.44 19.19 3.74
C ALA A 296 23.95 19.55 3.64
N TYR A 297 23.10 18.65 3.12
CA TYR A 297 21.66 18.87 3.12
C TYR A 297 21.11 18.96 4.54
N ARG A 298 21.48 18.04 5.44
CA ARG A 298 21.02 18.11 6.84
C ARG A 298 21.51 19.37 7.55
N GLU A 299 22.73 19.82 7.29
CA GLU A 299 23.24 21.08 7.83
C GLU A 299 22.44 22.28 7.31
N LEU A 300 22.06 22.28 6.02
CA LEU A 300 21.26 23.34 5.40
C LEU A 300 19.78 23.33 5.79
N THR A 301 19.22 22.16 6.10
CA THR A 301 17.79 21.99 6.41
C THR A 301 17.52 21.72 7.89
N ASN A 302 18.48 22.02 8.78
CA ASN A 302 18.39 21.75 10.22
C ASN A 302 17.99 20.30 10.54
N GLY A 303 18.49 19.34 9.76
CA GLY A 303 18.27 17.90 9.92
C GLY A 303 17.16 17.30 9.05
N GLY A 304 16.42 18.10 8.27
CA GLY A 304 15.35 17.62 7.40
C GLY A 304 15.84 17.03 6.08
N VAL A 305 15.81 15.71 5.90
CA VAL A 305 16.14 15.10 4.59
C VAL A 305 14.99 15.38 3.61
N PRO A 306 15.25 16.02 2.44
CA PRO A 306 14.23 16.18 1.41
C PRO A 306 13.72 14.81 0.98
N ALA A 307 12.41 14.66 0.78
CA ALA A 307 11.82 13.41 0.34
C ALA A 307 10.61 13.71 -0.53
N SER A 308 10.40 12.90 -1.57
CA SER A 308 9.13 12.90 -2.26
C SER A 308 8.13 12.06 -1.47
N ARG A 309 6.93 12.59 -1.33
CA ARG A 309 5.81 11.93 -0.67
C ARG A 309 4.64 11.86 -1.65
N GLN A 310 4.06 10.68 -1.77
CA GLN A 310 2.85 10.46 -2.54
C GLN A 310 1.86 9.68 -1.71
N ALA A 311 0.58 9.95 -1.94
CA ALA A 311 -0.50 9.32 -1.21
C ALA A 311 -1.62 8.89 -2.16
N TRP A 312 -2.19 7.73 -1.86
CA TRP A 312 -3.36 7.19 -2.54
C TRP A 312 -4.41 6.80 -1.52
N VAL A 313 -5.67 7.00 -1.87
CA VAL A 313 -6.83 6.52 -1.14
C VAL A 313 -7.51 5.46 -1.99
N VAL A 314 -7.62 4.25 -1.44
CA VAL A 314 -8.23 3.11 -2.10
C VAL A 314 -9.52 2.79 -1.36
N LEU A 315 -10.63 2.80 -2.09
CA LEU A 315 -11.95 2.46 -1.56
C LEU A 315 -12.27 1.04 -2.01
N HIS A 316 -12.65 0.18 -1.08
CA HIS A 316 -12.89 -1.23 -1.38
C HIS A 316 -14.18 -1.72 -0.76
N ALA A 317 -15.05 -2.26 -1.60
CA ALA A 317 -16.29 -2.92 -1.22
C ALA A 317 -16.03 -4.45 -1.18
N PRO A 318 -15.74 -5.05 -0.01
CA PRO A 318 -15.51 -6.47 0.11
C PRO A 318 -16.76 -7.29 -0.24
N ARG A 319 -16.54 -8.45 -0.87
CA ARG A 319 -17.60 -9.46 -1.02
C ARG A 319 -17.93 -10.06 0.36
N THR A 320 -19.21 -10.04 0.70
CA THR A 320 -19.79 -10.65 1.91
C THR A 320 -20.83 -11.70 1.51
N PRO A 321 -21.27 -12.58 2.42
CA PRO A 321 -22.33 -13.54 2.10
C PRO A 321 -23.60 -12.87 1.56
N ASP A 322 -23.96 -11.71 2.11
CA ASP A 322 -25.14 -10.94 1.72
C ASP A 322 -24.92 -10.15 0.42
N PHE A 323 -23.70 -9.68 0.18
CA PHE A 323 -23.32 -8.89 -1.00
C PHE A 323 -22.11 -9.50 -1.71
N HIS A 324 -22.36 -10.39 -2.67
CA HIS A 324 -21.32 -11.13 -3.38
C HIS A 324 -21.19 -10.76 -4.87
N ALA A 325 -22.24 -10.21 -5.50
CA ALA A 325 -22.21 -9.87 -6.91
C ALA A 325 -21.77 -8.41 -7.14
N ASP A 326 -21.03 -8.18 -8.22
CA ASP A 326 -20.43 -6.88 -8.52
C ASP A 326 -21.48 -5.78 -8.71
N ARG A 327 -22.64 -6.13 -9.27
CA ARG A 327 -23.78 -5.21 -9.44
C ARG A 327 -24.31 -4.64 -8.12
N ASP A 328 -24.17 -5.39 -7.02
CA ASP A 328 -24.64 -4.98 -5.70
C ASP A 328 -23.59 -4.09 -5.01
N LEU A 329 -22.30 -4.34 -5.28
CA LEU A 329 -21.17 -3.61 -4.71
C LEU A 329 -20.90 -2.26 -5.40
N ARG A 330 -21.10 -2.18 -6.72
CA ARG A 330 -20.82 -0.99 -7.54
C ARG A 330 -21.51 0.28 -6.99
N PRO A 331 -22.83 0.30 -6.69
CA PRO A 331 -23.49 1.50 -6.19
C PRO A 331 -22.90 2.02 -4.86
N ALA A 332 -22.60 1.11 -3.93
CA ALA A 332 -21.99 1.47 -2.64
C ALA A 332 -20.60 2.09 -2.83
N LEU A 333 -19.80 1.51 -3.72
CA LEU A 333 -18.48 2.03 -4.05
C LEU A 333 -18.56 3.40 -4.74
N THR A 334 -19.45 3.60 -5.71
CA THR A 334 -19.65 4.90 -6.36
C THR A 334 -20.07 5.98 -5.36
N ALA A 335 -20.98 5.64 -4.42
CA ALA A 335 -21.38 6.55 -3.35
C ALA A 335 -20.18 6.91 -2.44
N ALA A 336 -19.36 5.93 -2.08
CA ALA A 336 -18.15 6.14 -1.29
C ALA A 336 -17.11 7.01 -2.02
N ILE A 337 -16.93 6.82 -3.34
CA ILE A 337 -16.04 7.66 -4.17
C ILE A 337 -16.50 9.12 -4.13
N ARG A 338 -17.78 9.38 -4.39
CA ARG A 338 -18.35 10.74 -4.37
C ARG A 338 -18.19 11.41 -3.01
N ARG A 339 -18.48 10.67 -1.93
CA ARG A 339 -18.30 11.15 -0.55
C ARG A 339 -16.84 11.48 -0.26
N THR A 340 -15.92 10.57 -0.57
CA THR A 340 -14.49 10.73 -0.28
C THR A 340 -13.90 11.91 -1.05
N ARG A 341 -14.22 12.06 -2.34
CA ARG A 341 -13.81 13.23 -3.13
C ARG A 341 -14.34 14.54 -2.55
N ARG A 342 -15.60 14.55 -2.12
CA ARG A 342 -16.20 15.73 -1.47
C ARG A 342 -15.48 16.08 -0.18
N GLN A 343 -15.16 15.09 0.65
CA GLN A 343 -14.47 15.27 1.93
C GLN A 343 -13.03 15.74 1.74
N LEU A 344 -12.27 15.13 0.84
CA LEU A 344 -10.91 15.56 0.51
C LEU A 344 -10.89 17.01 0.02
N ARG A 345 -11.84 17.39 -0.85
CA ARG A 345 -11.98 18.79 -1.30
C ARG A 345 -12.30 19.75 -0.16
N GLN A 346 -13.11 19.35 0.82
CA GLN A 346 -13.39 20.18 2.01
C GLN A 346 -12.13 20.44 2.85
N GLU A 347 -11.21 19.47 2.88
CA GLU A 347 -9.93 19.57 3.57
C GLU A 347 -8.80 20.15 2.70
N ARG A 348 -9.14 20.73 1.54
CA ARG A 348 -8.17 21.29 0.58
C ARG A 348 -7.15 20.27 0.07
N ALA A 349 -7.58 19.01 -0.04
CA ALA A 349 -6.86 17.95 -0.72
C ALA A 349 -7.57 17.61 -2.04
N THR A 350 -6.87 17.76 -3.15
CA THR A 350 -7.37 17.35 -4.46
C THR A 350 -7.08 15.87 -4.70
N ALA A 351 -8.09 15.13 -5.14
CA ALA A 351 -7.98 13.71 -5.42
C ALA A 351 -8.59 13.39 -6.77
N ARG A 352 -7.86 12.61 -7.56
CA ARG A 352 -8.24 12.20 -8.92
C ARG A 352 -8.36 10.68 -8.99
N LEU A 353 -9.36 10.20 -9.72
CA LEU A 353 -9.46 8.78 -10.05
C LEU A 353 -8.35 8.43 -11.05
N LEU A 354 -7.78 7.23 -10.88
CA LEU A 354 -6.75 6.74 -11.77
C LEU A 354 -7.36 5.91 -12.91
N ASN A 355 -6.83 6.08 -14.12
CA ASN A 355 -7.12 5.20 -15.23
C ASN A 355 -6.27 3.91 -15.15
N ARG A 356 -6.49 2.98 -16.09
CA ARG A 356 -5.80 1.68 -16.13
C ARG A 356 -4.27 1.82 -16.11
N ASP A 357 -3.72 2.65 -17.00
CA ASP A 357 -2.26 2.79 -17.14
C ASP A 357 -1.65 3.48 -15.93
N GLU A 358 -2.38 4.42 -15.32
CA GLU A 358 -1.95 5.12 -14.10
C GLU A 358 -1.97 4.21 -12.87
N VAL A 359 -2.94 3.29 -12.77
CA VAL A 359 -2.91 2.25 -11.73
C VAL A 359 -1.72 1.33 -11.92
N LEU A 360 -1.43 0.89 -13.15
CA LEU A 360 -0.26 0.07 -13.43
C LEU A 360 1.06 0.81 -13.16
N ALA A 361 1.13 2.11 -13.49
CA ALA A 361 2.26 2.97 -13.14
C ALA A 361 2.40 3.12 -11.62
N THR A 362 1.29 3.24 -10.90
CA THR A 362 1.27 3.26 -9.43
C THR A 362 1.78 1.94 -8.84
N VAL A 363 1.36 0.80 -9.39
CA VAL A 363 1.89 -0.52 -8.99
C VAL A 363 3.39 -0.61 -9.25
N ALA A 364 3.84 -0.17 -10.42
CA ALA A 364 5.27 -0.14 -10.77
C ALA A 364 6.06 0.73 -9.77
N GLN A 365 5.53 1.91 -9.45
CA GLN A 365 6.15 2.84 -8.52
C GLN A 365 6.21 2.30 -7.08
N LEU A 366 5.10 1.78 -6.58
CA LEU A 366 4.98 1.20 -5.24
C LEU A 366 5.90 -0.01 -5.06
N THR A 367 6.09 -0.80 -6.12
CA THR A 367 6.96 -1.99 -6.12
C THR A 367 8.39 -1.69 -6.53
N HIS A 368 8.74 -0.43 -6.81
CA HIS A 368 10.05 -0.01 -7.30
C HIS A 368 10.49 -0.81 -8.56
N LEU A 369 9.51 -1.16 -9.39
CA LEU A 369 9.73 -1.85 -10.65
C LEU A 369 10.29 -0.85 -11.67
N THR A 370 11.57 -0.98 -11.98
CA THR A 370 12.24 -0.15 -12.99
C THR A 370 11.96 -0.70 -14.39
N GLY A 371 11.55 0.15 -15.33
CA GLY A 371 11.35 -0.24 -16.74
C GLY A 371 12.64 -0.54 -17.53
N GLY A 372 13.77 -0.78 -16.85
CA GLY A 372 15.04 -1.11 -17.49
C GLY A 372 15.01 -2.52 -18.08
N ALA A 373 15.76 -2.73 -19.17
CA ALA A 373 15.95 -4.05 -19.76
C ALA A 373 16.56 -4.98 -18.70
N VAL A 374 15.72 -5.84 -18.14
CA VAL A 374 16.13 -6.89 -17.22
C VAL A 374 17.08 -7.79 -18.00
N GLY A 375 18.31 -7.97 -17.51
CA GLY A 375 19.18 -9.00 -18.08
C GLY A 375 18.40 -10.31 -18.11
N THR A 376 18.50 -11.06 -19.20
CA THR A 376 17.63 -12.22 -19.53
C THR A 376 17.58 -13.32 -18.46
N ASP A 377 18.39 -13.23 -17.40
CA ASP A 377 18.52 -14.22 -16.33
C ASP A 377 17.89 -13.80 -14.98
N GLN A 378 17.42 -12.55 -14.85
CA GLN A 378 16.88 -12.06 -13.58
C GLN A 378 15.34 -12.11 -13.56
N PRO A 379 14.71 -12.76 -12.56
CA PRO A 379 13.25 -12.80 -12.49
C PRO A 379 12.68 -11.41 -12.20
N LEU A 380 11.46 -11.18 -12.70
CA LEU A 380 10.68 -9.99 -12.39
C LEU A 380 10.42 -9.88 -10.90
N ALA A 381 10.03 -11.00 -10.27
CA ALA A 381 9.85 -11.06 -8.84
C ALA A 381 10.29 -12.39 -8.24
N ARG A 382 10.82 -12.34 -7.01
CA ARG A 382 11.19 -13.53 -6.25
C ARG A 382 10.92 -13.33 -4.77
N GLU A 383 10.20 -14.28 -4.17
CA GLU A 383 10.02 -14.39 -2.73
C GLU A 383 11.06 -15.32 -2.13
N THR A 384 11.73 -14.84 -1.10
CA THR A 384 12.49 -15.67 -0.15
C THR A 384 11.80 -15.63 1.21
N TRP A 385 12.26 -16.47 2.14
CA TRP A 385 11.70 -16.49 3.48
C TRP A 385 11.80 -15.13 4.21
N ARG A 386 12.85 -14.34 3.95
CA ARG A 386 13.13 -13.10 4.71
C ARG A 386 12.85 -11.81 3.94
N HIS A 387 12.63 -11.88 2.64
CA HIS A 387 12.37 -10.72 1.81
C HIS A 387 11.69 -11.13 0.51
N TRP A 388 10.95 -10.19 -0.06
CA TRP A 388 10.52 -10.19 -1.45
C TRP A 388 11.56 -9.43 -2.28
N SER A 389 11.65 -9.69 -3.57
CA SER A 389 12.49 -8.90 -4.48
C SER A 389 11.78 -8.66 -5.79
N VAL A 390 11.90 -7.45 -6.32
CA VAL A 390 11.41 -7.05 -7.64
C VAL A 390 12.62 -6.61 -8.46
N GLN A 391 12.88 -7.27 -9.58
CA GLN A 391 14.14 -7.10 -10.34
C GLN A 391 15.39 -7.07 -9.45
N GLY A 392 15.43 -7.96 -8.44
CA GLY A 392 16.52 -8.06 -7.46
C GLY A 392 16.61 -6.96 -6.40
N VAL A 393 15.76 -5.93 -6.45
CA VAL A 393 15.67 -4.94 -5.39
C VAL A 393 14.97 -5.57 -4.18
N PRO A 394 15.64 -5.75 -3.03
CA PRO A 394 15.08 -6.47 -1.90
C PRO A 394 14.10 -5.59 -1.12
N GLN A 395 13.01 -6.22 -0.66
CA GLN A 395 11.91 -5.58 0.05
C GLN A 395 11.48 -6.43 1.25
N SER A 396 11.22 -5.78 2.37
CA SER A 396 10.68 -6.42 3.57
C SER A 396 9.30 -5.85 3.88
N CYS A 397 8.42 -6.70 4.43
CA CYS A 397 7.08 -6.30 4.81
C CYS A 397 6.88 -6.58 6.30
N HIS A 398 6.22 -5.66 6.98
CA HIS A 398 5.93 -5.70 8.40
C HIS A 398 4.47 -5.36 8.64
N ARG A 399 3.91 -5.92 9.71
CA ARG A 399 2.59 -5.60 10.23
C ARG A 399 2.72 -5.00 11.62
N LEU A 400 1.93 -3.97 11.90
CA LEU A 400 1.77 -3.43 13.24
C LEU A 400 0.88 -4.35 14.07
N LEU A 401 1.42 -4.84 15.17
CA LEU A 401 0.71 -5.71 16.12
C LEU A 401 0.06 -4.90 17.23
N ASP A 402 0.86 -4.03 17.86
CA ASP A 402 0.43 -3.19 18.96
C ASP A 402 0.58 -1.72 18.53
N TRP A 403 -0.48 -0.95 18.72
CA TRP A 403 -0.51 0.47 18.36
C TRP A 403 0.45 1.25 19.26
N PRO A 404 1.18 2.25 18.72
CA PRO A 404 2.03 3.11 19.54
C PRO A 404 1.25 3.82 20.65
N SER A 405 1.68 3.62 21.89
CA SER A 405 1.13 4.29 23.07
C SER A 405 1.44 5.79 23.13
N ARG A 406 2.48 6.23 22.41
CA ARG A 406 2.91 7.63 22.32
C ARG A 406 2.55 8.18 20.95
N ALA A 407 2.25 9.48 20.89
CA ALA A 407 2.06 10.17 19.63
C ALA A 407 3.31 10.00 18.74
N TRP A 408 3.08 9.68 17.48
CA TRP A 408 4.12 9.44 16.50
C TRP A 408 3.67 10.03 15.16
N GLU A 409 4.62 10.58 14.42
CA GLU A 409 4.35 11.11 13.09
C GLU A 409 4.93 10.16 12.04
N LEU A 410 4.08 9.72 11.11
CA LEU A 410 4.46 8.74 10.11
C LEU A 410 5.50 9.29 9.13
N ASP A 411 5.33 10.53 8.69
CA ASP A 411 6.18 11.12 7.65
C ASP A 411 7.62 11.37 8.12
N PRO A 412 7.89 11.95 9.32
CA PRO A 412 9.24 12.01 9.86
C PRO A 412 9.84 10.62 10.10
N LEU A 413 9.05 9.67 10.61
CA LEU A 413 9.51 8.31 10.83
C LEU A 413 10.01 7.68 9.54
N LEU A 414 9.21 7.71 8.46
CA LEU A 414 9.58 7.11 7.18
C LEU A 414 10.78 7.82 6.52
N ARG A 415 10.83 9.16 6.59
CA ARG A 415 11.97 9.93 6.07
C ARG A 415 13.28 9.62 6.80
N GLY A 416 13.21 9.30 8.09
CA GLY A 416 14.37 8.96 8.92
C GLY A 416 14.97 7.58 8.63
N LEU A 417 14.24 6.69 7.93
CA LEU A 417 14.72 5.33 7.69
C LEU A 417 15.85 5.28 6.65
N PRO A 418 16.86 4.42 6.85
CA PRO A 418 17.91 4.16 5.88
C PRO A 418 17.45 3.21 4.76
N ALA A 419 16.28 3.49 4.18
CA ALA A 419 15.69 2.75 3.06
C ALA A 419 15.78 3.55 1.76
N ALA A 420 15.70 2.87 0.61
CA ALA A 420 15.54 3.50 -0.69
C ALA A 420 14.13 4.11 -0.86
N ALA A 421 13.12 3.44 -0.31
CA ALA A 421 11.77 3.96 -0.15
C ALA A 421 11.04 3.21 0.98
N GLY A 422 10.06 3.87 1.58
CA GLY A 422 9.14 3.28 2.55
C GLY A 422 7.70 3.46 2.09
N VAL A 423 6.91 2.39 2.17
CA VAL A 423 5.49 2.40 1.89
C VAL A 423 4.74 2.02 3.15
N VAL A 424 3.67 2.76 3.46
CA VAL A 424 2.76 2.43 4.56
C VAL A 424 1.37 2.31 4.01
N SER A 425 0.68 1.25 4.44
CA SER A 425 -0.71 0.97 4.14
C SER A 425 -1.49 1.00 5.44
N ILE A 426 -2.50 1.85 5.52
CA ILE A 426 -3.42 1.96 6.66
C ILE A 426 -4.80 1.59 6.15
N SER A 427 -5.27 0.40 6.52
CA SER A 427 -6.58 -0.12 6.12
C SER A 427 -7.55 -0.03 7.28
N VAL A 428 -8.72 0.55 7.02
CA VAL A 428 -9.77 0.77 8.01
C VAL A 428 -11.11 0.22 7.53
N ALA A 429 -11.83 -0.43 8.42
CA ALA A 429 -13.20 -0.90 8.23
C ALA A 429 -14.03 -0.63 9.48
N ARG A 430 -15.36 -0.63 9.36
CA ARG A 430 -16.25 -0.55 10.52
C ARG A 430 -16.55 -1.96 11.05
N GLU A 431 -16.59 -2.12 12.37
CA GLU A 431 -17.02 -3.37 12.99
C GLU A 431 -18.56 -3.39 13.08
N ASN A 432 -19.20 -4.40 12.48
CA ASN A 432 -20.67 -4.47 12.42
C ASN A 432 -21.28 -5.29 13.57
N ASP A 433 -20.49 -5.78 14.52
CA ASP A 433 -20.91 -6.83 15.45
C ASP A 433 -21.72 -6.31 16.65
N ARG A 434 -21.79 -4.98 16.86
CA ARG A 434 -22.61 -4.37 17.93
C ARG A 434 -23.32 -3.09 17.48
N PRO A 435 -24.66 -3.02 17.57
CA PRO A 435 -25.39 -1.78 17.32
C PRO A 435 -25.06 -0.75 18.40
N GLY A 436 -24.48 0.38 17.99
CA GLY A 436 -24.20 1.54 18.86
C GLY A 436 -22.72 1.79 19.19
N ASP A 437 -21.81 0.90 18.77
CA ASP A 437 -20.36 1.09 18.93
C ASP A 437 -19.76 1.42 17.56
N ASP A 438 -19.22 2.63 17.39
CA ASP A 438 -18.61 3.08 16.12
C ASP A 438 -17.15 2.64 16.04
N ASP A 439 -16.84 1.45 16.57
CA ASP A 439 -15.49 0.92 16.68
C ASP A 439 -14.95 0.62 15.27
N ALA A 440 -13.88 1.33 14.92
CA ALA A 440 -13.20 1.18 13.66
C ALA A 440 -12.05 0.18 13.79
N LEU A 441 -12.06 -0.79 12.90
CA LEU A 441 -10.99 -1.74 12.74
C LEU A 441 -9.85 -1.10 11.94
N VAL A 442 -8.66 -1.02 12.53
CA VAL A 442 -7.47 -0.48 11.83
C VAL A 442 -6.38 -1.54 11.72
N GLU A 443 -5.79 -1.61 10.54
CA GLU A 443 -4.60 -2.40 10.26
C GLU A 443 -3.53 -1.55 9.57
N VAL A 444 -2.28 -1.68 10.02
CA VAL A 444 -1.14 -0.97 9.44
C VAL A 444 -0.09 -1.95 8.97
N ALA A 445 0.33 -1.82 7.71
CA ALA A 445 1.44 -2.55 7.12
C ALA A 445 2.52 -1.59 6.64
N PHE A 446 3.78 -1.96 6.85
CA PHE A 446 4.94 -1.23 6.35
C PHE A 446 5.68 -2.11 5.34
N ARG A 447 6.06 -1.54 4.20
CA ARG A 447 7.00 -2.14 3.25
C ARG A 447 8.22 -1.26 3.12
N LEU A 448 9.40 -1.83 3.35
CA LEU A 448 10.68 -1.16 3.16
C LEU A 448 11.31 -1.68 1.89
N ILE A 449 11.89 -0.78 1.10
CA ILE A 449 12.63 -1.08 -0.12
C ILE A 449 14.08 -0.72 0.13
N GLY A 450 14.99 -1.69 0.04
CA GLY A 450 16.42 -1.50 0.23
C GLY A 450 17.16 -1.34 -1.10
N THR A 451 18.31 -0.68 -1.09
CA THR A 451 19.23 -0.68 -2.24
C THR A 451 19.92 -2.03 -2.41
N ASP A 452 20.14 -2.73 -1.29
CA ASP A 452 20.69 -4.07 -1.18
C ASP A 452 20.21 -4.74 0.11
N SER A 453 20.56 -6.01 0.32
CA SER A 453 20.13 -6.80 1.47
C SER A 453 20.65 -6.28 2.82
N ALA A 454 21.83 -5.66 2.86
CA ALA A 454 22.44 -5.13 4.08
C ALA A 454 21.79 -3.79 4.48
N ALA A 455 21.53 -2.92 3.50
CA ALA A 455 20.76 -1.70 3.66
C ALA A 455 19.34 -2.03 4.12
N LEU A 456 18.67 -3.03 3.51
CA LEU A 456 17.34 -3.47 3.94
C LEU A 456 17.35 -3.97 5.40
N ALA A 457 18.34 -4.79 5.78
CA ALA A 457 18.44 -5.28 7.16
C ALA A 457 18.69 -4.14 8.17
N THR A 458 19.36 -3.06 7.75
CA THR A 458 19.56 -1.86 8.57
C THR A 458 18.28 -1.05 8.69
N ALA A 459 17.53 -0.91 7.60
CA ALA A 459 16.21 -0.27 7.59
C ALA A 459 15.19 -1.04 8.45
N ASP A 460 15.19 -2.37 8.39
CA ASP A 460 14.36 -3.24 9.23
C ASP A 460 14.60 -2.95 10.73
N ARG A 461 15.87 -2.91 11.15
CA ARG A 461 16.23 -2.62 12.55
C ARG A 461 15.84 -1.21 12.96
N ALA A 462 16.05 -0.23 12.08
CA ALA A 462 15.69 1.17 12.34
C ALA A 462 14.17 1.34 12.51
N LEU A 463 13.37 0.70 11.65
CA LEU A 463 11.91 0.73 11.74
C LEU A 463 11.41 0.07 13.03
N ASP A 464 11.93 -1.12 13.34
CA ASP A 464 11.58 -1.88 14.54
C ASP A 464 11.97 -1.14 15.83
N GLN A 465 13.11 -0.46 15.85
CA GLN A 465 13.50 0.43 16.94
C GLN A 465 12.57 1.66 17.04
N ALA A 466 12.32 2.36 15.94
CA ALA A 466 11.49 3.55 15.92
C ALA A 466 10.06 3.27 16.43
N ILE A 467 9.45 2.15 16.03
CA ILE A 467 8.12 1.77 16.52
C ILE A 467 8.15 1.40 18.01
N ARG A 468 9.20 0.69 18.48
CA ARG A 468 9.35 0.37 19.90
C ARG A 468 9.53 1.60 20.78
N GLU A 469 10.25 2.62 20.32
CA GLU A 469 10.46 3.88 21.06
C GLU A 469 9.13 4.60 21.35
N HIS A 470 8.12 4.40 20.50
CA HIS A 470 6.76 4.91 20.67
C HIS A 470 5.81 3.90 21.38
N GLY A 471 6.35 2.77 21.87
CA GLY A 471 5.60 1.73 22.57
C GLY A 471 4.77 0.82 21.67
N GLY A 472 4.96 0.88 20.35
CA GLY A 472 4.32 -0.04 19.42
C GLY A 472 5.13 -1.33 19.23
N ARG A 473 4.54 -2.30 18.53
CA ARG A 473 5.23 -3.55 18.17
C ARG A 473 4.98 -3.92 16.73
N LEU A 474 6.05 -4.29 16.03
CA LEU A 474 6.00 -4.80 14.67
C LEU A 474 6.23 -6.31 14.61
N GLN A 475 5.73 -6.90 13.54
CA GLN A 475 6.06 -8.24 13.10
C GLN A 475 6.48 -8.21 11.65
N ARG A 476 7.70 -8.69 11.36
CA ARG A 476 8.12 -8.96 9.99
C ARG A 476 7.40 -10.20 9.44
N LEU A 477 6.93 -10.10 8.21
CA LEU A 477 6.15 -11.12 7.52
C LEU A 477 7.07 -12.17 6.87
N ASP A 478 7.98 -12.76 7.65
CA ASP A 478 8.87 -13.81 7.15
C ASP A 478 8.02 -14.97 6.60
N GLY A 479 8.26 -15.38 5.35
CA GLY A 479 7.49 -16.41 4.66
C GLY A 479 6.09 -15.97 4.22
N GLU A 480 5.75 -14.69 4.31
CA GLU A 480 4.45 -14.09 3.93
C GLU A 480 4.64 -12.74 3.22
N HIS A 481 5.81 -12.48 2.65
CA HIS A 481 6.11 -11.20 2.03
C HIS A 481 5.23 -10.92 0.81
N ALA A 482 4.83 -11.93 0.04
CA ALA A 482 3.87 -11.74 -1.05
C ALA A 482 2.55 -11.11 -0.57
N TYR A 483 1.99 -11.59 0.55
CA TYR A 483 0.81 -10.99 1.17
C TYR A 483 1.09 -9.58 1.69
N GLY A 484 2.28 -9.39 2.27
CA GLY A 484 2.82 -8.08 2.64
C GLY A 484 2.81 -7.06 1.51
N VAL A 485 3.30 -7.48 0.35
CA VAL A 485 3.37 -6.67 -0.87
C VAL A 485 1.97 -6.39 -1.39
N ALA A 486 1.09 -7.39 -1.45
CA ALA A 486 -0.30 -7.22 -1.87
C ALA A 486 -1.07 -6.23 -0.99
N ALA A 487 -0.89 -6.28 0.33
CA ALA A 487 -1.52 -5.34 1.27
C ALA A 487 -0.93 -3.91 1.22
N THR A 488 0.21 -3.74 0.56
CA THR A 488 0.86 -2.44 0.29
C THR A 488 0.77 -2.06 -1.20
N LEU A 489 -0.19 -2.65 -1.91
CA LEU A 489 -0.64 -2.30 -3.25
C LEU A 489 -2.10 -1.81 -3.20
N PRO A 490 -2.58 -1.12 -4.25
CA PRO A 490 -3.90 -0.50 -4.26
C PRO A 490 -5.02 -1.52 -4.55
N LEU A 491 -5.12 -2.54 -3.69
CA LEU A 491 -6.06 -3.66 -3.78
C LEU A 491 -7.19 -3.59 -2.73
N GLY A 492 -7.22 -2.54 -1.89
CA GLY A 492 -8.24 -2.40 -0.84
C GLY A 492 -8.04 -3.31 0.37
N GLY A 493 -6.85 -3.88 0.50
CA GLY A 493 -6.61 -5.07 1.32
C GLY A 493 -6.28 -4.79 2.78
N PHE A 494 -6.80 -5.65 3.65
CA PHE A 494 -6.17 -6.04 4.91
C PHE A 494 -5.13 -7.14 4.60
N LEU A 495 -4.04 -7.29 5.38
CA LEU A 495 -3.15 -8.44 5.19
C LEU A 495 -3.94 -9.72 5.50
N ARG A 496 -4.18 -10.55 4.48
CA ARG A 496 -4.95 -11.78 4.61
C ARG A 496 -4.07 -12.98 4.96
#